data_AF-A0A950P5R5-F1
#
_entry.id   AF-A0A950P5R5-F1
#
_cell.length_a   1.000
_cell.length_b   1.000
_cell.length_c   1.000
_cell.angle_alpha   90.00
_cell.angle_beta   90.00
_cell.angle_gamma   90.00
#
_symmetry.space_group_name_H-M   'P 1'
#
loop_
_entity.id
_entity.type
_entity.pdbx_description
1 polymer ?
#
loop_
_entity_poly.entity_id
_entity_poly.type
_entity_poly.pdbx_seq_one_letter_code
_entity_poly.pdbx_strand_id
1 'polypeptide(L)'
;MAPNAKGMFVVRMIEPEGALVLGDATGGMSWALVLEPVDKNSTRHITRSRGAYDRLAVGLFLKLFWHPVDFGMQRRQLVNLKRLVEAAR
;
A
#
# COMPACT_ATOMS: atom_id res chain seq x y z
N MET A 1 1.52 2.02 -14.20
CA MET A 1 2.80 2.07 -13.46
C MET A 1 3.87 2.46 -14.47
N ALA A 2 4.46 3.65 -14.36
CA ALA A 2 5.37 4.14 -15.39
C ALA A 2 6.69 3.35 -15.31
N PRO A 3 7.14 2.73 -16.42
CA PRO A 3 8.31 1.84 -16.45
C PRO A 3 9.66 2.56 -16.26
N ASN A 4 9.64 3.88 -16.07
CA ASN A 4 10.80 4.75 -15.93
C ASN A 4 10.75 5.65 -14.68
N ALA A 5 9.93 5.30 -13.69
CA ALA A 5 9.84 6.10 -12.48
C ALA A 5 11.20 6.10 -11.74
N LYS A 6 11.84 7.27 -11.66
CA LYS A 6 12.70 7.67 -10.53
C LYS A 6 11.87 7.71 -9.24
N GLY A 7 11.18 6.61 -8.95
CA GLY A 7 10.24 6.47 -7.85
C GLY A 7 11.00 6.16 -6.58
N MET A 8 10.53 6.71 -5.48
CA MET A 8 11.09 6.48 -4.15
C MET A 8 10.96 5.00 -3.70
N PHE A 9 10.14 4.20 -4.39
CA PHE A 9 9.88 2.79 -4.11
C PHE A 9 10.24 1.91 -5.31
N VAL A 10 10.90 0.79 -5.04
CA VAL A 10 11.22 -0.29 -5.98
C VAL A 10 10.44 -1.55 -5.64
N VAL A 11 10.23 -2.44 -6.61
CA VAL A 11 9.65 -3.76 -6.36
C VAL A 11 10.68 -4.58 -5.58
N ARG A 12 10.30 -5.02 -4.39
CA ARG A 12 11.10 -5.89 -3.51
C ARG A 12 10.67 -7.35 -3.62
N MET A 13 9.41 -7.61 -3.98
CA MET A 13 8.87 -8.95 -4.17
C MET A 13 7.67 -8.90 -5.10
N ILE A 14 7.54 -9.92 -5.94
CA ILE A 14 6.34 -10.18 -6.73
C ILE A 14 6.01 -11.67 -6.64
N GLU A 15 4.79 -11.96 -6.25
CA GLU A 15 4.14 -13.26 -6.35
C GLU A 15 2.89 -13.03 -7.21
N PRO A 16 2.88 -13.46 -8.48
CA PRO A 16 1.76 -13.26 -9.38
C PRO A 16 0.45 -13.71 -8.72
N GLU A 17 -0.59 -12.88 -8.82
CA GLU A 17 -1.92 -13.12 -8.24
C GLU A 17 -1.98 -13.25 -6.69
N GLY A 18 -0.83 -13.21 -6.00
CA GLY A 18 -0.74 -13.32 -4.54
C GLY A 18 -0.30 -12.04 -3.86
N ALA A 19 0.87 -11.51 -4.22
CA ALA A 19 1.47 -10.39 -3.50
C ALA A 19 2.39 -9.49 -4.35
N LEU A 20 2.39 -8.20 -4.02
CA LEU A 20 3.35 -7.22 -4.48
C LEU A 20 3.92 -6.47 -3.28
N VAL A 21 5.24 -6.51 -3.10
CA VAL A 21 5.91 -5.73 -2.05
C VAL A 21 6.79 -4.67 -2.70
N LEU A 22 6.56 -3.44 -2.30
CA LEU A 22 7.33 -2.26 -2.65
C LEU A 22 8.16 -1.82 -1.45
N GLY A 23 9.33 -1.24 -1.68
CA GLY A 23 10.17 -0.69 -0.62
C GLY A 23 11.10 0.38 -1.14
N ASP A 24 11.48 1.32 -0.27
CA ASP A 24 12.50 2.30 -0.60
C ASP A 24 13.89 1.63 -0.69
N ALA A 25 14.87 2.35 -1.24
CA ALA A 25 16.22 1.82 -1.41
C ALA A 25 16.90 1.49 -0.07
N THR A 26 16.55 2.23 0.99
CA THR A 26 17.21 2.20 2.30
C THR A 26 16.58 1.20 3.30
N GLY A 27 15.42 0.62 2.96
CA GLY A 27 14.66 -0.27 3.86
C GLY A 27 13.89 0.48 4.96
N GLY A 28 13.83 1.81 4.89
CA GLY A 28 13.14 2.66 5.86
C GLY A 28 11.62 2.61 5.73
N MET A 29 11.12 2.33 4.52
CA MET A 29 9.69 2.24 4.24
C MET A 29 9.36 1.12 3.27
N SER A 30 8.29 0.39 3.56
CA SER A 30 7.75 -0.66 2.71
C SER A 30 6.23 -0.62 2.61
N TRP A 31 5.73 -1.19 1.52
CA TRP A 31 4.31 -1.34 1.25
C TRP A 31 4.05 -2.73 0.70
N ALA A 32 3.14 -3.48 1.32
CA ALA A 32 2.65 -4.75 0.81
C ALA A 32 1.22 -4.61 0.29
N LEU A 33 0.95 -5.18 -0.88
CA LEU A 33 -0.37 -5.39 -1.46
C LEU A 33 -0.54 -6.90 -1.61
N VAL A 34 -1.51 -7.48 -0.90
CA VAL A 34 -1.71 -8.93 -0.82
C VAL A 34 -3.15 -9.26 -1.21
N LEU A 35 -3.30 -10.30 -2.01
CA LEU A 35 -4.55 -10.84 -2.48
C LEU A 35 -4.78 -12.20 -1.80
N GLU A 36 -5.81 -12.27 -0.96
CA GLU A 36 -6.22 -13.52 -0.31
C GLU A 36 -7.53 -14.00 -0.95
N PRO A 37 -7.59 -15.21 -1.52
CA PRO A 37 -8.84 -15.76 -2.02
C PRO A 37 -9.82 -15.95 -0.86
N VAL A 38 -11.06 -15.48 -1.03
CA VAL A 38 -12.14 -15.68 -0.05
C VAL A 38 -13.04 -16.82 -0.51
N ASP A 39 -13.32 -16.88 -1.81
CA ASP A 39 -14.03 -17.97 -2.48
C ASP A 39 -13.54 -18.09 -3.94
N LYS A 40 -14.27 -18.84 -4.77
CA LYS A 40 -13.90 -19.10 -6.17
C LYS A 40 -13.87 -17.84 -7.05
N ASN A 41 -14.64 -16.81 -6.68
CA ASN A 41 -14.91 -15.63 -7.50
C ASN A 41 -14.58 -14.31 -6.81
N SER A 42 -14.16 -14.34 -5.54
CA SER A 42 -13.87 -13.14 -4.75
C SER A 42 -12.53 -13.23 -4.02
N THR A 43 -11.88 -12.08 -3.93
CA THR A 43 -10.57 -11.90 -3.31
C THR A 43 -10.62 -10.75 -2.33
N ARG A 44 -9.98 -10.93 -1.17
CA ARG A 44 -9.72 -9.88 -0.21
C ARG A 44 -8.40 -9.22 -0.56
N HIS A 45 -8.45 -7.93 -0.87
CA HIS A 45 -7.24 -7.12 -1.04
C HIS A 45 -6.84 -6.50 0.29
N ILE A 46 -5.66 -6.86 0.78
CA ILE A 46 -5.04 -6.35 1.99
C ILE A 46 -3.88 -5.45 1.60
N THR A 47 -3.83 -4.26 2.21
CA THR A 47 -2.72 -3.33 2.02
C THR A 47 -2.11 -2.97 3.36
N ARG A 48 -0.78 -2.90 3.42
CA ARG A 48 -0.05 -2.52 4.63
C ARG A 48 1.17 -1.71 4.28
N SER A 49 1.28 -0.52 4.87
CA SER A 49 2.51 0.27 4.87
C SER A 49 3.23 0.14 6.21
N ARG A 50 4.56 0.19 6.18
CA ARG A 50 5.42 0.27 7.37
C ARG A 50 6.52 1.27 7.10
N GLY A 51 6.74 2.20 8.02
CA GLY A 51 7.86 3.14 7.99
C GLY A 51 8.59 3.15 9.33
N ALA A 52 9.92 3.23 9.29
CA ALA A 52 10.77 3.52 10.44
C ALA A 52 11.07 5.02 10.47
N TYR A 53 10.70 5.70 11.57
CA TYR A 53 10.94 7.13 11.77
C TYR A 53 11.33 7.44 13.22
N ASP A 54 12.16 8.48 13.39
CA ASP A 54 12.66 8.91 14.70
C ASP A 54 11.55 9.55 15.55
N ARG A 55 11.53 9.21 16.84
CA ARG A 55 10.27 8.98 17.58
C ARG A 55 9.70 10.16 18.35
N LEU A 56 10.46 11.20 18.68
CA LEU A 56 10.01 12.14 19.71
C LEU A 56 9.09 13.24 19.18
N ALA A 57 9.54 14.11 18.27
CA ALA A 57 8.71 15.19 17.74
C ALA A 57 7.91 14.76 16.49
N VAL A 58 8.58 14.09 15.55
CA VAL A 58 7.99 13.64 14.29
C VAL A 58 6.94 12.55 14.53
N GLY A 59 7.19 11.64 15.48
CA GLY A 59 6.27 10.56 15.82
C GLY A 59 4.89 11.03 16.31
N LEU A 60 4.82 12.14 17.06
CA LEU A 60 3.56 12.67 17.59
C LEU A 60 2.73 13.36 16.49
N PHE A 61 3.37 14.20 15.68
CA PHE A 61 2.71 14.83 14.52
C PHE A 61 2.17 13.79 13.54
N LEU A 62 2.98 12.77 13.24
CA LEU A 62 2.55 11.68 12.37
C LEU A 62 1.31 10.97 12.94
N LYS A 63 1.29 10.66 14.24
CA LYS A 63 0.15 10.00 14.89
C LYS A 63 -1.12 10.83 14.89
N LEU A 64 -1.03 12.11 15.23
CA LEU A 64 -2.22 12.95 15.41
C LEU A 64 -2.80 13.46 14.10
N PHE A 65 -1.96 13.76 13.11
CA PHE A 65 -2.39 14.43 11.89
C PHE A 65 -2.19 13.57 10.64
N TRP A 66 -1.01 12.97 10.49
CA TRP A 66 -0.69 12.25 9.26
C TRP A 66 -1.45 10.93 9.13
N HIS A 67 -1.46 10.08 10.16
CA HIS A 67 -2.11 8.77 10.13
C HIS A 67 -3.62 8.86 9.83
N PRO A 68 -4.40 9.80 10.41
CA PRO A 68 -5.80 9.98 10.02
C PRO A 68 -5.99 10.42 8.56
N VAL A 69 -5.15 11.35 8.07
CA VAL A 69 -5.20 11.83 6.69
C VAL A 69 -4.85 10.71 5.72
N ASP A 70 -3.75 9.98 5.98
CA ASP A 70 -3.30 8.83 5.22
C ASP A 70 -4.36 7.73 5.19
N PHE A 71 -5.01 7.44 6.33
CA PHE A 71 -6.12 6.50 6.40
C PHE A 71 -7.29 6.91 5.48
N GLY A 72 -7.70 8.18 5.55
CA GLY A 72 -8.78 8.70 4.70
C GLY A 72 -8.47 8.59 3.21
N MET A 73 -7.23 8.94 2.83
CA MET A 73 -6.74 8.85 1.46
C MET A 73 -6.66 7.39 0.98
N GLN A 74 -6.00 6.51 1.74
CA GLN A 74 -5.88 5.09 1.42
C GLN A 74 -7.25 4.43 1.29
N ARG A 75 -8.18 4.72 2.21
CA ARG A 75 -9.54 4.19 2.14
C ARG A 75 -10.24 4.60 0.84
N ARG A 76 -10.12 5.88 0.42
CA ARG A 76 -10.70 6.35 -0.84
C ARG A 76 -10.06 5.65 -2.05
N GLN A 77 -8.75 5.48 -2.05
CA GLN A 77 -8.02 4.76 -3.10
C GLN A 77 -8.47 3.30 -3.20
N LEU A 78 -8.58 2.58 -2.08
CA LEU A 78 -9.02 1.18 -2.05
C LEU A 78 -10.47 1.01 -2.53
N VAL A 79 -11.37 1.89 -2.11
CA VAL A 79 -12.77 1.87 -2.57
C VAL A 79 -12.85 2.15 -4.07
N ASN A 80 -12.06 3.10 -4.58
CA ASN A 80 -12.03 3.39 -6.01
C ASN A 80 -11.43 2.24 -6.81
N LEU A 81 -10.35 1.63 -6.34
CA LEU A 81 -9.74 0.44 -6.95
C LEU A 81 -10.76 -0.70 -7.04
N LYS A 82 -11.48 -0.97 -5.96
CA LYS A 82 -12.56 -1.97 -5.95
C LYS A 82 -13.58 -1.69 -7.05
N ARG A 83 -14.11 -0.45 -7.13
CA ARG A 83 -15.09 -0.06 -8.17
C ARG A 83 -14.54 -0.26 -9.59
N LEU A 84 -13.30 0.13 -9.84
CA LEU A 84 -12.67 -0.01 -11.16
C LEU A 84 -12.50 -1.47 -11.56
N VAL A 85 -12.03 -2.31 -10.64
CA VAL A 85 -11.85 -3.74 -10.89
C VAL A 85 -13.21 -4.43 -11.11
N GLU A 86 -14.21 -4.10 -10.31
CA GLU A 86 -15.55 -4.65 -10.46
C GLU A 86 -16.25 -4.20 -11.75
N ALA A 87 -15.97 -2.98 -12.24
CA ALA A 87 -16.51 -2.47 -13.50
C ALA A 87 -15.78 -2.98 -14.76
N ALA A 88 -14.54 -3.44 -14.62
CA ALA A 88 -13.76 -4.01 -15.71
C ALA A 88 -14.04 -5.51 -15.94
N ARG A 89 -14.86 -6.11 -15.08
CA ARG A 89 -15.29 -7.51 -15.15
C ARG A 89 -16.61 -7.64 -15.91
#